data_AF-A0AB34FJY2-F1
#
_entry.id   AF-A0AB34FJY2-F1
#
_cell.length_a   1.000
_cell.length_b   1.000
_cell.length_c   1.000
_cell.angle_alpha   90.00
_cell.angle_beta   90.00
_cell.angle_gamma   90.00
#
_symmetry.space_group_name_H-M   'P 1'
#
loop_
_entity.id
_entity.type
_entity.pdbx_description
1 polymer ?
#
loop_
_entity_poly.entity_id
_entity_poly.type
_entity_poly.pdbx_seq_one_letter_code
_entity_poly.pdbx_strand_id
1 'polypeptide(L)'
;MPRAPPADGPGVSRAGRHRTSRHHHHYHHHQRDLPSGRPSPGAAAMEETVALASLSLTHVYYDPDDPLSLVCAYLALVPQSLCVVYATLVLATREAEVALLLAGQLACEALNFALKRLIKEERPRRIHGKGYGMPSSHAQFVAFWSVSLALFLLLRHRPLTSSSSSRASRSRRGANGSATVVSNGHRGAVGLRDYDLHRPWSVVERIAVSLAAAGVAAAVAWSRIYLDYHTTRQVLVGTAAGVVSALGWFAATAVLRRSGWLAWAIDTPLARALRVRDLAVEEDMCQAGWEKWEEKRRAAAAAAGGAAAVNADGPKAKTG
;
A
#
# COMPACT_ATOMS: atom_id res chain seq x y z
N MET A 1 -30.41 -31.05 65.93
CA MET A 1 -31.64 -31.52 66.60
C MET A 1 -31.92 -30.61 67.79
N PRO A 2 -33.16 -30.12 67.95
CA PRO A 2 -33.47 -28.77 68.45
C PRO A 2 -34.19 -28.73 69.80
N ARG A 3 -34.33 -27.55 70.41
CA ARG A 3 -35.48 -27.17 71.25
C ARG A 3 -35.73 -25.64 71.19
N ALA A 4 -36.86 -25.27 70.59
CA ALA A 4 -37.60 -24.01 70.85
C ALA A 4 -38.36 -24.16 72.20
N PRO A 5 -39.08 -23.16 72.80
CA PRO A 5 -40.03 -22.19 72.19
C PRO A 5 -40.08 -20.84 72.97
N PRO A 6 -41.18 -20.01 73.00
CA PRO A 6 -42.37 -19.90 72.16
C PRO A 6 -42.62 -18.47 71.58
N ALA A 7 -43.65 -18.38 70.74
CA ALA A 7 -44.28 -17.15 70.26
C ALA A 7 -45.66 -16.95 70.91
N ASP A 8 -46.04 -15.70 71.16
CA ASP A 8 -47.40 -15.13 71.32
C ASP A 8 -47.19 -13.59 71.37
N GLY A 9 -47.74 -12.74 70.50
CA GLY A 9 -49.14 -12.33 70.34
C GLY A 9 -49.21 -10.78 70.28
N PRO A 10 -50.25 -10.14 69.71
CA PRO A 10 -50.16 -8.83 69.05
C PRO A 10 -50.61 -7.62 69.90
N GLY A 11 -50.11 -6.42 69.59
CA GLY A 11 -50.42 -5.16 70.30
C GLY A 11 -50.42 -3.92 69.40
N VAL A 12 -51.52 -3.18 69.46
CA VAL A 12 -51.97 -2.07 68.60
C VAL A 12 -51.32 -0.71 68.95
N SER A 13 -51.08 0.13 67.92
CA SER A 13 -50.99 1.61 67.83
C SER A 13 -50.35 2.46 68.95
N ARG A 14 -49.41 3.37 68.60
CA ARG A 14 -49.67 4.81 68.32
C ARG A 14 -48.37 5.62 68.05
N ALA A 15 -48.45 6.48 67.04
CA ALA A 15 -47.86 7.83 66.88
C ALA A 15 -46.40 8.14 67.30
N GLY A 16 -45.60 8.54 66.30
CA GLY A 16 -44.40 9.36 66.49
C GLY A 16 -43.93 9.94 65.15
N ARG A 17 -44.25 11.23 64.90
CA ARG A 17 -43.72 12.01 63.78
C ARG A 17 -42.21 12.20 63.98
N HIS A 18 -41.40 12.05 62.95
CA HIS A 18 -40.30 12.98 62.68
C HIS A 18 -39.87 12.95 61.20
N ARG A 19 -39.69 14.17 60.70
CA ARG A 19 -39.32 14.66 59.37
C ARG A 19 -37.83 14.41 59.12
N THR A 20 -37.44 14.12 57.87
CA THR A 20 -36.37 14.77 57.04
C THR A 20 -36.16 13.94 55.76
N SER A 21 -36.63 14.41 54.61
CA SER A 21 -35.96 15.32 53.65
C SER A 21 -35.21 14.57 52.54
N ARG A 22 -35.90 14.37 51.42
CA ARG A 22 -35.35 14.03 50.10
C ARG A 22 -34.83 15.32 49.46
N HIS A 23 -33.56 15.36 49.05
CA HIS A 23 -33.05 16.42 48.17
C HIS A 23 -33.16 15.99 46.71
N HIS A 24 -34.14 16.57 46.01
CA HIS A 24 -34.12 16.74 44.55
C HIS A 24 -33.74 18.19 44.26
N HIS A 25 -32.62 18.41 43.56
CA HIS A 25 -32.27 19.74 43.05
C HIS A 25 -33.02 20.00 41.74
N HIS A 26 -33.92 20.99 41.80
CA HIS A 26 -34.57 21.63 40.66
C HIS A 26 -33.83 22.96 40.41
N TYR A 27 -33.34 23.18 39.18
CA TYR A 27 -32.75 24.45 38.76
C TYR A 27 -33.85 25.44 38.40
N HIS A 28 -33.91 26.58 39.11
CA HIS A 28 -34.72 27.74 38.76
C HIS A 28 -33.87 28.78 38.02
N HIS A 29 -34.32 29.20 36.84
CA HIS A 29 -33.83 30.40 36.15
C HIS A 29 -34.34 31.65 36.90
N HIS A 30 -33.41 32.49 37.35
CA HIS A 30 -33.71 33.84 37.83
C HIS A 30 -33.46 34.84 36.69
N GLN A 31 -34.54 35.43 36.20
CA GLN A 31 -34.56 36.57 35.28
C GLN A 31 -34.45 37.85 36.13
N ARG A 32 -33.46 38.70 35.84
CA ARG A 32 -33.31 40.04 36.42
C ARG A 32 -33.34 41.06 35.29
N ASP A 33 -34.28 41.99 35.38
CA ASP A 33 -34.44 43.17 34.53
C ASP A 33 -33.44 44.28 34.90
N LEU A 34 -33.08 45.11 33.90
CA LEU A 34 -32.80 46.57 33.91
C LEU A 34 -31.73 46.95 32.84
N PRO A 35 -31.66 48.20 32.34
CA PRO A 35 -32.61 48.92 31.50
C PRO A 35 -32.00 49.34 30.14
N SER A 36 -32.85 49.86 29.25
CA SER A 36 -32.56 50.35 27.90
C SER A 36 -31.48 51.43 27.80
N GLY A 37 -30.45 51.17 26.98
CA GLY A 37 -29.49 52.16 26.46
C GLY A 37 -29.18 51.88 24.98
N ARG A 38 -29.24 52.91 24.12
CA ARG A 38 -28.98 52.84 22.67
C ARG A 38 -27.53 52.39 22.38
N PRO A 39 -27.25 51.66 21.28
CA PRO A 39 -25.87 51.39 20.86
C PRO A 39 -25.32 52.55 20.02
N SER A 40 -24.11 53.01 20.36
CA SER A 40 -23.27 53.86 19.50
C SER A 40 -22.59 53.00 18.42
N PRO A 41 -22.43 53.49 17.18
CA PRO A 41 -21.78 52.75 16.11
C PRO A 41 -20.25 52.92 16.21
N GLY A 42 -19.53 51.84 16.52
CA GLY A 42 -18.08 51.89 16.62
C GLY A 42 -17.46 50.50 16.64
N ALA A 43 -16.77 50.17 15.55
CA ALA A 43 -15.79 49.08 15.43
C ALA A 43 -16.32 47.65 15.61
N ALA A 44 -17.16 47.20 14.66
CA ALA A 44 -17.16 45.79 14.26
C ALA A 44 -15.84 45.50 13.51
N ALA A 45 -14.77 45.23 14.25
CA ALA A 45 -13.70 44.40 13.72
C ALA A 45 -14.18 42.95 13.89
N MET A 46 -14.89 42.45 12.88
CA MET A 46 -15.02 41.01 12.68
C MET A 46 -13.59 40.47 12.56
N GLU A 47 -13.06 39.93 13.65
CA GLU A 47 -12.03 38.90 13.53
C GLU A 47 -12.75 37.69 12.94
N GLU A 48 -12.91 37.72 11.61
CA GLU A 48 -13.22 36.56 10.80
C GLU A 48 -12.05 35.61 11.02
N THR A 49 -12.15 34.81 12.08
CA THR A 49 -11.40 33.57 12.18
C THR A 49 -11.87 32.73 11.01
N VAL A 50 -11.19 32.89 9.88
CA VAL A 50 -11.32 31.99 8.75
C VAL A 50 -11.13 30.61 9.35
N ALA A 51 -12.23 29.86 9.44
CA ALA A 51 -12.21 28.49 9.91
C ALA A 51 -11.40 27.71 8.86
N LEU A 52 -10.09 27.67 9.05
CA LEU A 52 -9.16 26.94 8.22
C LEU A 52 -9.63 25.49 8.26
N ALA A 53 -10.11 25.01 7.12
CA ALA A 53 -10.44 23.61 6.94
C ALA A 53 -9.14 22.81 7.06
N SER A 54 -8.87 22.27 8.25
CA SER A 54 -7.85 21.23 8.37
C SER A 54 -8.30 20.05 7.51
N LEU A 55 -7.42 19.58 6.64
CA LEU A 55 -7.68 18.41 5.80
C LEU A 55 -7.94 17.22 6.76
N SER A 56 -9.20 16.91 7.02
CA SER A 56 -9.66 15.92 8.02
C SER A 56 -9.22 14.49 7.73
N LEU A 57 -8.52 14.27 6.62
CA LEU A 57 -8.04 12.98 6.13
C LEU A 57 -6.92 12.38 6.98
N THR A 58 -6.20 13.20 7.75
CA THR A 58 -5.02 12.77 8.53
C THR A 58 -5.07 13.22 9.99
N HIS A 59 -6.24 13.53 10.56
CA HIS A 59 -6.35 13.95 11.96
C HIS A 59 -6.12 12.77 12.91
N VAL A 60 -4.85 12.42 13.15
CA VAL A 60 -4.42 11.37 14.08
C VAL A 60 -4.00 12.04 15.39
N TYR A 61 -4.76 11.82 16.45
CA TYR A 61 -4.38 12.16 17.81
C TYR A 61 -3.17 11.33 18.24
N TYR A 62 -2.18 12.00 18.82
CA TYR A 62 -0.98 11.43 19.43
C TYR A 62 -0.62 12.25 20.67
N ASP A 63 0.11 11.65 21.60
CA ASP A 63 0.63 12.32 22.79
C ASP A 63 1.97 13.01 22.45
N PRO A 64 2.09 14.35 22.57
CA PRO A 64 3.34 15.05 22.26
C PRO A 64 4.47 14.73 23.23
N ASP A 65 4.16 14.25 24.43
CA ASP A 65 5.16 13.88 25.45
C ASP A 65 5.66 12.43 25.27
N ASP A 66 5.06 11.66 24.36
CA ASP A 66 5.48 10.30 23.99
C ASP A 66 6.00 10.23 22.53
N PRO A 67 7.33 10.14 22.32
CA PRO A 67 7.92 10.00 20.99
C PRO A 67 7.42 8.78 20.21
N LEU A 68 7.07 7.69 20.89
CA LEU A 68 6.56 6.48 20.24
C LEU A 68 5.14 6.69 19.71
N SER A 69 4.32 7.48 20.41
CA SER A 69 3.01 7.92 19.93
C SER A 69 3.14 8.75 18.64
N LEU A 70 4.15 9.63 18.54
CA LEU A 70 4.42 10.40 17.32
C LEU A 70 4.80 9.49 16.14
N VAL A 71 5.70 8.52 16.36
CA VAL A 71 6.07 7.53 15.33
C VAL A 71 4.83 6.74 14.88
N CYS A 72 3.99 6.32 15.82
CA CYS A 72 2.74 5.62 15.53
C CYS A 72 1.76 6.48 14.70
N ALA A 73 1.75 7.80 14.91
CA ALA A 73 0.93 8.72 14.14
C ALA A 73 1.41 8.80 12.68
N TYR A 74 2.73 8.84 12.44
CA TYR A 74 3.28 8.76 11.09
C TYR A 74 3.00 7.40 10.43
N LEU A 75 3.11 6.30 11.17
CA LEU A 75 2.74 4.96 10.66
C LEU A 75 1.28 4.91 10.21
N ALA A 76 0.38 5.65 10.87
CA ALA A 76 -1.02 5.71 10.47
C ALA A 76 -1.28 6.41 9.13
N LEU A 77 -0.28 7.11 8.56
CA LEU A 77 -0.34 7.73 7.23
C LEU A 77 0.09 6.80 6.09
N VAL A 78 0.68 5.64 6.41
CA VAL A 78 1.18 4.69 5.41
C VAL A 78 0.11 4.28 4.39
N PRO A 79 -1.14 3.94 4.76
CA PRO A 79 -2.18 3.64 3.77
C PRO A 79 -2.43 4.78 2.77
N GLN A 80 -2.49 6.02 3.24
CA GLN A 80 -2.67 7.20 2.39
C GLN A 80 -1.46 7.38 1.46
N SER A 81 -0.24 7.24 1.98
CA SER A 81 0.98 7.27 1.17
C SER A 81 0.99 6.16 0.11
N LEU A 82 0.52 4.94 0.45
CA LEU A 82 0.41 3.83 -0.49
C LEU A 82 -0.61 4.11 -1.59
N CYS A 83 -1.74 4.77 -1.30
CA CYS A 83 -2.67 5.22 -2.34
C CYS A 83 -2.01 6.19 -3.33
N VAL A 84 -1.20 7.13 -2.83
CA VAL A 84 -0.42 8.03 -3.69
C VAL A 84 0.56 7.24 -4.55
N VAL A 85 1.32 6.33 -3.92
CA VAL A 85 2.27 5.45 -4.64
C VAL A 85 1.57 4.64 -5.73
N TYR A 86 0.42 4.02 -5.44
CA TYR A 86 -0.36 3.29 -6.43
C TYR A 86 -0.78 4.18 -7.59
N ALA A 87 -1.38 5.34 -7.33
CA ALA A 87 -1.83 6.25 -8.38
C ALA A 87 -0.65 6.71 -9.24
N THR A 88 0.47 7.09 -8.61
CA THR A 88 1.70 7.48 -9.31
C THR A 88 2.23 6.34 -10.17
N LEU A 89 2.32 5.12 -9.64
CA LEU A 89 2.82 3.98 -10.40
C LEU A 89 1.89 3.61 -11.56
N VAL A 90 0.57 3.62 -11.37
CA VAL A 90 -0.40 3.36 -12.47
C VAL A 90 -0.20 4.39 -13.59
N LEU A 91 -0.09 5.67 -13.27
CA LEU A 91 0.05 6.74 -14.26
C LEU A 91 1.42 6.74 -14.96
N ALA A 92 2.50 6.49 -14.20
CA ALA A 92 3.87 6.54 -14.72
C ALA A 92 4.24 5.28 -15.50
N THR A 93 3.87 4.10 -15.00
CA THR A 93 4.26 2.81 -15.58
C THR A 93 3.25 2.30 -16.58
N ARG A 94 1.95 2.59 -16.37
CA ARG A 94 0.82 2.10 -17.16
C ARG A 94 0.78 0.56 -17.20
N GLU A 95 1.28 -0.07 -16.14
CA GLU A 95 1.29 -1.52 -15.97
C GLU A 95 -0.07 -1.98 -15.44
N ALA A 96 -0.70 -2.90 -16.17
CA ALA A 96 -1.97 -3.51 -15.83
C ALA A 96 -1.92 -4.23 -14.48
N GLU A 97 -0.80 -4.86 -14.14
CA GLU A 97 -0.61 -5.49 -12.83
C GLU A 97 -0.71 -4.49 -11.68
N VAL A 98 -0.13 -3.29 -11.83
CA VAL A 98 -0.23 -2.23 -10.81
C VAL A 98 -1.66 -1.70 -10.73
N ALA A 99 -2.33 -1.53 -11.87
CA ALA A 99 -3.74 -1.12 -11.90
C ALA A 99 -4.66 -2.16 -11.25
N LEU A 100 -4.42 -3.45 -11.47
CA LEU A 100 -5.13 -4.55 -10.83
C LEU A 100 -4.86 -4.61 -9.32
N LEU A 101 -3.64 -4.32 -8.87
CA LEU A 101 -3.32 -4.21 -7.44
C LEU A 101 -4.10 -3.07 -6.78
N LEU A 102 -4.15 -1.89 -7.40
CA LEU A 102 -4.95 -0.77 -6.92
C LEU A 102 -6.44 -1.12 -6.89
N ALA A 103 -6.98 -1.72 -7.95
CA ALA A 103 -8.38 -2.16 -8.00
C ALA A 103 -8.70 -3.16 -6.87
N GLY A 104 -7.78 -4.09 -6.59
CA GLY A 104 -7.91 -5.02 -5.46
C GLY A 104 -7.85 -4.34 -4.10
N GLN A 105 -6.99 -3.33 -3.94
CA GLN A 105 -6.92 -2.54 -2.72
C GLN A 105 -8.22 -1.78 -2.47
N LEU A 106 -8.81 -1.18 -3.52
CA LEU A 106 -10.11 -0.50 -3.45
C LEU A 106 -11.25 -1.46 -3.15
N ALA A 107 -11.24 -2.66 -3.75
CA ALA A 107 -12.22 -3.71 -3.44
C ALA A 107 -12.09 -4.19 -1.99
N CYS A 108 -10.87 -4.32 -1.48
CA CYS A 108 -10.59 -4.66 -0.09
C CYS A 108 -11.12 -3.58 0.88
N GLU A 109 -10.93 -2.30 0.54
CA GLU A 109 -11.49 -1.20 1.34
C GLU A 109 -13.02 -1.16 1.29
N ALA A 110 -13.62 -1.43 0.11
CA ALA A 110 -15.07 -1.56 -0.03
C ALA A 110 -15.62 -2.70 0.83
N LEU A 111 -14.91 -3.84 0.90
CA LEU A 111 -15.25 -4.94 1.80
C LEU A 111 -15.15 -4.51 3.26
N ASN A 112 -14.08 -3.81 3.66
CA ASN A 112 -13.95 -3.30 5.03
C ASN A 112 -15.12 -2.38 5.41
N PHE A 113 -15.45 -1.45 4.51
CA PHE A 113 -16.56 -0.52 4.65
C PHE A 113 -17.91 -1.23 4.82
N ALA A 114 -18.14 -2.31 4.08
CA ALA A 114 -19.32 -3.16 4.22
C ALA A 114 -19.31 -3.92 5.56
N LEU A 115 -18.20 -4.58 5.90
CA LEU A 115 -18.06 -5.33 7.16
C LEU A 115 -18.28 -4.45 8.39
N LYS A 116 -17.77 -3.21 8.38
CA LYS A 116 -18.03 -2.23 9.46
C LYS A 116 -19.51 -1.94 9.65
N ARG A 117 -20.29 -1.90 8.56
CA ARG A 117 -21.75 -1.68 8.61
C ARG A 117 -22.54 -2.92 9.01
N LEU A 118 -21.97 -4.10 8.84
CA LEU A 118 -22.59 -5.36 9.26
C LEU A 118 -22.30 -5.64 10.74
N ILE A 119 -21.05 -5.47 11.19
CA ILE A 119 -20.62 -5.86 12.54
C ILE A 119 -20.91 -4.77 13.57
N LYS A 120 -20.72 -3.49 13.20
CA LYS A 120 -21.03 -2.32 14.04
C LYS A 120 -20.42 -2.32 15.45
N GLU A 121 -19.28 -3.00 15.66
CA GLU A 121 -18.60 -3.01 16.95
C GLU A 121 -18.00 -1.62 17.26
N GLU A 122 -18.10 -1.20 18.52
CA GLU A 122 -17.57 0.07 18.99
C GLU A 122 -16.03 0.08 19.09
N ARG A 123 -15.44 1.28 19.08
CA ARG A 123 -14.00 1.47 19.33
C ARG A 123 -13.69 1.40 20.83
N PRO A 124 -12.41 1.24 21.24
CA PRO A 124 -12.01 1.39 22.63
C PRO A 124 -12.48 2.73 23.23
N ARG A 125 -12.87 2.71 24.51
CA ARG A 125 -13.61 3.83 25.16
C ARG A 125 -12.82 5.13 25.30
N ARG A 126 -11.48 5.10 25.17
CA ARG A 126 -10.62 6.27 25.41
C ARG A 126 -10.61 7.25 24.23
N ILE A 127 -10.93 6.81 23.02
CA ILE A 127 -10.97 7.65 21.82
C ILE A 127 -12.42 7.83 21.34
N HIS A 128 -12.93 9.05 21.46
CA HIS A 128 -14.23 9.47 20.90
C HIS A 128 -14.13 9.69 19.38
N GLY A 129 -13.71 8.67 18.64
CA GLY A 129 -13.67 8.68 17.19
C GLY A 129 -15.05 8.34 16.62
N LYS A 130 -15.51 9.08 15.61
CA LYS A 130 -16.76 8.75 14.89
C LYS A 130 -16.57 7.42 14.12
N GLY A 131 -17.55 6.51 14.19
CA GLY A 131 -17.64 5.28 13.37
C GLY A 131 -17.16 3.98 14.03
N TYR A 132 -17.48 2.85 13.40
CA TYR A 132 -17.27 1.48 13.93
C TYR A 132 -15.80 1.02 13.93
N GLY A 133 -15.40 0.32 14.98
CA GLY A 133 -14.05 -0.19 15.21
C GLY A 133 -13.73 -1.48 14.46
N MET A 134 -14.71 -2.37 14.27
CA MET A 134 -14.50 -3.70 13.68
C MET A 134 -14.90 -3.78 12.21
N PRO A 135 -14.06 -4.35 11.32
CA PRO A 135 -12.63 -4.62 11.49
C PRO A 135 -11.76 -3.34 11.36
N SER A 136 -10.50 -3.41 11.78
CA SER A 136 -9.55 -2.31 11.57
C SER A 136 -9.25 -2.12 10.08
N SER A 137 -9.54 -0.95 9.52
CA SER A 137 -9.28 -0.62 8.11
C SER A 137 -7.78 -0.55 7.81
N HIS A 138 -6.99 0.13 8.66
CA HIS A 138 -5.54 0.18 8.54
C HIS A 138 -4.91 -1.22 8.48
N ALA A 139 -5.27 -2.10 9.43
CA ALA A 139 -4.72 -3.46 9.49
C ALA A 139 -5.11 -4.30 8.26
N GLN A 140 -6.37 -4.19 7.82
CA GLN A 140 -6.85 -4.86 6.61
C GLN A 140 -6.14 -4.36 5.35
N PHE A 141 -5.98 -3.04 5.22
CA PHE A 141 -5.33 -2.39 4.10
C PHE A 141 -3.88 -2.85 3.94
N VAL A 142 -3.08 -2.73 5.00
CA VAL A 142 -1.65 -3.06 4.94
C VAL A 142 -1.39 -4.55 4.86
N ALA A 143 -2.27 -5.39 5.42
CA ALA A 143 -2.20 -6.83 5.24
C ALA A 143 -2.47 -7.24 3.78
N PHE A 144 -3.49 -6.64 3.14
CA PHE A 144 -3.75 -6.85 1.72
C PHE A 144 -2.53 -6.44 0.88
N TRP A 145 -1.99 -5.24 1.10
CA TRP A 145 -0.83 -4.71 0.38
C TRP A 145 0.39 -5.63 0.53
N SER A 146 0.75 -5.98 1.76
CA SER A 146 1.95 -6.78 2.05
C SER A 146 1.84 -8.19 1.46
N VAL A 147 0.69 -8.86 1.63
CA VAL A 147 0.49 -10.21 1.06
C VAL A 147 0.45 -10.15 -0.46
N SER A 148 -0.23 -9.16 -1.05
CA SER A 148 -0.28 -9.03 -2.51
C SER A 148 1.10 -8.78 -3.11
N LEU A 149 1.93 -7.95 -2.47
CA LEU A 149 3.31 -7.72 -2.87
C LEU A 149 4.14 -9.01 -2.78
N ALA A 150 4.02 -9.76 -1.68
CA ALA A 150 4.72 -11.04 -1.51
C ALA A 150 4.30 -12.07 -2.57
N LEU A 151 3.00 -12.22 -2.81
CA LEU A 151 2.48 -13.12 -3.85
C LEU A 151 2.96 -12.72 -5.25
N PHE A 152 3.00 -11.41 -5.54
CA PHE A 152 3.55 -10.92 -6.79
C PHE A 152 5.04 -11.28 -6.92
N LEU A 153 5.87 -10.86 -5.96
CA LEU A 153 7.33 -11.05 -6.03
C LEU A 153 7.73 -12.53 -6.04
N LEU A 154 7.09 -13.35 -5.21
CA LEU A 154 7.49 -14.73 -4.98
C LEU A 154 6.86 -15.74 -5.95
N LEU A 155 5.65 -15.46 -6.47
CA LEU A 155 4.91 -16.44 -7.27
C LEU A 155 4.63 -15.98 -8.71
N ARG A 156 4.29 -14.69 -8.90
CA ARG A 156 3.83 -14.17 -10.19
C ARG A 156 4.97 -13.63 -11.04
N HIS A 157 5.90 -12.91 -10.44
CA HIS A 157 6.99 -12.22 -11.15
C HIS A 157 8.07 -13.23 -11.58
N ARG A 158 8.19 -13.45 -12.89
CA ARG A 158 9.07 -14.45 -13.51
C ARG A 158 9.89 -13.81 -14.63
N PRO A 159 10.96 -13.07 -14.28
CA PRO A 159 11.78 -12.41 -15.27
C PRO A 159 12.52 -13.42 -16.13
N LEU A 160 12.55 -13.17 -17.43
CA LEU A 160 13.28 -14.01 -18.38
C LEU A 160 14.79 -13.82 -18.18
N THR A 161 15.50 -14.88 -17.80
CA THR A 161 16.96 -14.84 -17.77
C THR A 161 17.50 -14.86 -19.21
N SER A 162 18.24 -13.84 -19.62
CA SER A 162 18.82 -13.65 -20.97
C SER A 162 19.92 -14.66 -21.36
N SER A 163 19.72 -15.95 -21.08
CA SER A 163 20.62 -17.04 -21.48
C SER A 163 20.21 -17.74 -22.78
N SER A 164 19.05 -17.40 -23.36
CA SER A 164 18.46 -18.09 -24.51
C SER A 164 18.78 -17.46 -25.88
N SER A 165 19.19 -16.19 -25.95
CA SER A 165 19.52 -15.53 -27.23
C SER A 165 20.85 -15.98 -27.85
N SER A 166 21.78 -16.53 -27.07
CA SER A 166 23.08 -17.01 -27.57
C SER A 166 23.03 -18.41 -28.23
N ARG A 167 21.96 -19.17 -27.99
CA ARG A 167 21.81 -20.54 -28.52
C ARG A 167 21.13 -20.55 -29.89
N ALA A 168 20.26 -19.58 -30.18
CA ALA A 168 19.60 -19.43 -31.48
C ALA A 168 20.52 -18.90 -32.59
N SER A 169 21.52 -18.06 -32.25
CA SER A 169 22.48 -17.53 -33.22
C SER A 169 23.58 -18.54 -33.60
N ARG A 170 23.91 -19.50 -32.72
CA ARG A 170 24.81 -20.62 -33.03
C ARG A 170 24.21 -21.65 -33.97
N SER A 171 22.89 -21.89 -33.90
CA SER A 171 22.22 -22.86 -34.77
C SER A 171 22.08 -22.38 -36.22
N ARG A 172 22.05 -21.06 -36.48
CA ARG A 172 21.98 -20.51 -37.84
C ARG A 172 23.34 -20.40 -38.56
N ARG A 173 24.46 -20.56 -37.84
CA ARG A 173 25.80 -20.46 -38.43
C ARG A 173 26.38 -21.81 -38.88
N GLY A 174 25.66 -22.92 -38.67
CA GLY A 174 26.09 -24.27 -39.05
C GLY A 174 25.61 -24.76 -40.42
N ALA A 175 24.89 -23.94 -41.20
CA ALA A 175 24.22 -24.39 -42.42
C ALA A 175 24.86 -23.89 -43.74
N ASN A 176 25.86 -23.01 -43.73
CA ASN A 176 26.59 -22.59 -44.94
C ASN A 176 28.10 -22.75 -44.75
N GLY A 177 28.72 -23.49 -45.66
CA GLY A 177 30.04 -24.07 -45.52
C GLY A 177 31.23 -23.12 -45.67
N SER A 178 32.37 -23.68 -45.25
CA SER A 178 33.76 -23.42 -45.65
C SER A 178 34.24 -21.97 -45.71
N ALA A 179 34.85 -21.53 -44.60
CA ALA A 179 35.94 -20.57 -44.65
C ALA A 179 36.96 -20.95 -43.58
N THR A 180 38.13 -21.40 -44.05
CA THR A 180 39.37 -21.56 -43.30
C THR A 180 39.69 -20.24 -42.60
N VAL A 181 39.63 -20.21 -41.26
CA VAL A 181 40.13 -19.08 -40.48
C VAL A 181 41.35 -19.54 -39.70
N VAL A 182 42.49 -19.01 -40.15
CA VAL A 182 43.80 -19.08 -39.53
C VAL A 182 43.69 -18.68 -38.06
N SER A 183 44.11 -19.59 -37.18
CA SER A 183 44.38 -19.29 -35.78
C SER A 183 45.60 -18.38 -35.71
N ASN A 184 45.42 -17.13 -35.31
CA ASN A 184 46.51 -16.29 -34.85
C ASN A 184 46.08 -15.58 -33.56
N GLY A 185 46.91 -15.72 -32.53
CA GLY A 185 46.61 -15.35 -31.15
C GLY A 185 46.55 -13.85 -30.86
N HIS A 186 46.29 -13.58 -29.58
CA HIS A 186 46.35 -12.29 -28.88
C HIS A 186 45.21 -11.30 -29.11
N ARG A 187 44.10 -11.46 -28.38
CA ARG A 187 43.32 -10.32 -27.88
C ARG A 187 42.72 -10.62 -26.49
N GLY A 188 43.31 -9.98 -25.49
CA GLY A 188 42.69 -9.43 -24.28
C GLY A 188 41.67 -10.31 -23.55
N ALA A 189 42.10 -10.82 -22.40
CA ALA A 189 41.22 -11.13 -21.28
C ALA A 189 40.58 -9.84 -20.72
N VAL A 190 39.69 -9.21 -21.50
CA VAL A 190 38.88 -8.05 -21.07
C VAL A 190 37.44 -8.38 -21.41
N GLY A 191 36.69 -8.90 -20.44
CA GLY A 191 35.26 -9.17 -20.64
C GLY A 191 34.58 -10.07 -19.60
N LEU A 192 35.18 -10.27 -18.41
CA LEU A 192 34.62 -11.15 -17.37
C LEU A 192 34.29 -10.42 -16.06
N ARG A 193 33.83 -9.16 -16.12
CA ARG A 193 33.37 -8.42 -14.93
C ARG A 193 32.08 -7.58 -15.10
N ASP A 194 31.54 -7.43 -16.31
CA ASP A 194 30.38 -6.55 -16.56
C ASP A 194 29.00 -7.23 -16.49
N TYR A 195 28.92 -8.52 -16.15
CA TYR A 195 27.63 -9.24 -16.07
C TYR A 195 27.03 -9.33 -14.65
N ASP A 196 27.75 -8.92 -13.60
CA ASP A 196 27.27 -9.11 -12.21
C ASP A 196 26.46 -7.94 -11.65
N LEU A 197 26.46 -6.75 -12.29
CA LEU A 197 25.78 -5.59 -11.71
C LEU A 197 24.26 -5.60 -11.94
N HIS A 198 23.77 -6.31 -12.95
CA HIS A 198 22.39 -6.16 -13.44
C HIS A 198 21.73 -7.52 -13.72
N ARG A 199 21.54 -8.28 -12.63
CA ARG A 199 20.71 -9.50 -12.60
C ARG A 199 19.28 -9.14 -12.21
N PRO A 200 18.26 -9.90 -12.67
CA PRO A 200 16.92 -9.79 -12.08
C PRO A 200 16.99 -10.07 -10.58
N TRP A 201 16.05 -9.51 -9.82
CA TRP A 201 16.06 -9.70 -8.37
C TRP A 201 16.04 -11.19 -8.01
N SER A 202 17.01 -11.60 -7.20
CA SER A 202 17.10 -12.97 -6.69
C SER A 202 15.95 -13.29 -5.75
N VAL A 203 15.68 -14.59 -5.58
CA VAL A 203 14.65 -15.05 -4.64
C VAL A 203 14.91 -14.55 -3.23
N VAL A 204 16.18 -14.47 -2.80
CA VAL A 204 16.55 -13.95 -1.47
C VAL A 204 16.17 -12.47 -1.32
N GLU A 205 16.48 -11.63 -2.32
CA GLU A 205 16.10 -10.20 -2.30
C GLU A 205 14.58 -10.03 -2.28
N ARG A 206 13.85 -10.84 -3.05
CA ARG A 206 12.38 -10.82 -3.07
C ARG A 206 11.78 -11.23 -1.72
N ILE A 207 12.34 -12.26 -1.09
CA ILE A 207 11.95 -12.68 0.26
C ILE A 207 12.24 -11.56 1.25
N ALA A 208 13.43 -10.95 1.20
CA ALA A 208 13.81 -9.85 2.08
C ALA A 208 12.85 -8.66 1.96
N VAL A 209 12.51 -8.24 0.73
CA VAL A 209 11.54 -7.16 0.48
C VAL A 209 10.13 -7.55 0.97
N SER A 210 9.72 -8.80 0.76
CA SER A 210 8.42 -9.29 1.26
C SER A 210 8.35 -9.27 2.80
N LEU A 211 9.44 -9.66 3.47
CA LEU A 211 9.55 -9.62 4.93
C LEU A 211 9.59 -8.18 5.46
N ALA A 212 10.31 -7.29 4.78
CA ALA A 212 10.33 -5.87 5.13
C ALA A 212 8.92 -5.25 5.02
N ALA A 213 8.20 -5.55 3.94
CA ALA A 213 6.81 -5.13 3.77
C ALA A 213 5.88 -5.70 4.86
N ALA A 214 6.06 -6.97 5.24
CA ALA A 214 5.33 -7.58 6.35
C ALA A 214 5.64 -6.89 7.70
N GLY A 215 6.91 -6.51 7.92
CA GLY A 215 7.33 -5.73 9.09
C GLY A 215 6.66 -4.36 9.15
N VAL A 216 6.60 -3.63 8.02
CA VAL A 216 5.86 -2.35 7.93
C VAL A 216 4.39 -2.56 8.21
N ALA A 217 3.76 -3.58 7.62
CA ALA A 217 2.35 -3.88 7.86
C ALA A 217 2.07 -4.21 9.34
N ALA A 218 2.94 -5.00 9.98
CA ALA A 218 2.85 -5.32 11.39
C ALA A 218 2.99 -4.06 12.27
N ALA A 219 3.93 -3.16 11.95
CA ALA A 219 4.12 -1.91 12.67
C ALA A 219 2.90 -0.98 12.56
N VAL A 220 2.31 -0.86 11.35
CA VAL A 220 1.08 -0.06 11.14
C VAL A 220 -0.12 -0.68 11.88
N ALA A 221 -0.26 -2.01 11.86
CA ALA A 221 -1.34 -2.69 12.57
C ALA A 221 -1.19 -2.53 14.09
N TRP A 222 0.03 -2.69 14.61
CA TRP A 222 0.35 -2.52 16.02
C TRP A 222 0.15 -1.07 16.49
N SER A 223 0.50 -0.09 15.66
CA SER A 223 0.31 1.34 16.01
C SER A 223 -1.16 1.69 16.28
N ARG A 224 -2.11 0.95 15.68
CA ARG A 224 -3.55 1.14 15.94
C ARG A 224 -3.99 0.69 17.32
N ILE A 225 -3.29 -0.30 17.87
CA ILE A 225 -3.48 -0.78 19.24
C ILE A 225 -2.78 0.17 20.21
N TYR A 226 -1.53 0.55 19.89
CA TYR A 226 -0.73 1.44 20.72
C TYR A 226 -1.42 2.79 20.94
N LEU A 227 -1.94 3.38 19.86
CA LEU A 227 -2.68 4.64 19.92
C LEU A 227 -4.14 4.49 20.38
N ASP A 228 -4.56 3.31 20.86
CA ASP A 228 -5.91 3.01 21.37
C ASP A 228 -7.07 3.29 20.39
N TYR A 229 -6.82 3.26 19.08
CA TYR A 229 -7.86 3.40 18.06
C TYR A 229 -8.65 2.11 17.83
N HIS A 230 -8.04 0.96 18.14
CA HIS A 230 -8.57 -0.37 17.89
C HIS A 230 -8.12 -1.37 18.97
N THR A 231 -8.98 -2.33 19.27
CA THR A 231 -8.60 -3.49 20.11
C THR A 231 -7.75 -4.48 19.31
N THR A 232 -7.01 -5.35 20.00
CA THR A 232 -6.27 -6.45 19.37
C THR A 232 -7.18 -7.34 18.50
N ARG A 233 -8.41 -7.63 18.97
CA ARG A 233 -9.39 -8.40 18.20
C ARG A 233 -9.75 -7.72 16.87
N GLN A 234 -9.97 -6.41 16.90
CA GLN A 234 -10.31 -5.63 15.70
C GLN A 234 -9.18 -5.60 14.68
N VAL A 235 -7.94 -5.52 15.17
CA VAL A 235 -6.74 -5.59 14.33
C VAL A 235 -6.59 -6.99 13.74
N LEU A 236 -6.68 -8.06 14.54
CA LEU A 236 -6.54 -9.44 14.06
C LEU A 236 -7.57 -9.79 12.99
N VAL A 237 -8.85 -9.42 13.17
CA VAL A 237 -9.89 -9.67 12.16
C VAL A 237 -9.67 -8.82 10.91
N GLY A 238 -9.22 -7.56 11.06
CA GLY A 238 -8.82 -6.74 9.93
C GLY A 238 -7.68 -7.38 9.13
N THR A 239 -6.61 -7.78 9.80
CA THR A 239 -5.49 -8.50 9.19
C THR A 239 -5.96 -9.76 8.46
N ALA A 240 -6.77 -10.61 9.10
CA ALA A 240 -7.31 -11.83 8.48
C ALA A 240 -8.15 -11.52 7.24
N ALA A 241 -9.05 -10.54 7.31
CA ALA A 241 -9.83 -10.09 6.16
C ALA A 241 -8.94 -9.59 5.01
N GLY A 242 -7.86 -8.88 5.32
CA GLY A 242 -6.88 -8.40 4.34
C GLY A 242 -6.13 -9.54 3.65
N VAL A 243 -5.66 -10.53 4.42
CA VAL A 243 -5.00 -11.74 3.90
C VAL A 243 -5.93 -12.52 2.98
N VAL A 244 -7.16 -12.80 3.42
CA VAL A 244 -8.16 -13.52 2.62
C VAL A 244 -8.49 -12.77 1.34
N SER A 245 -8.64 -11.44 1.42
CA SER A 245 -8.90 -10.59 0.26
C SER A 245 -7.74 -10.61 -0.74
N ALA A 246 -6.49 -10.58 -0.27
CA ALA A 246 -5.31 -10.65 -1.12
C ALA A 246 -5.21 -11.99 -1.85
N LEU A 247 -5.41 -13.11 -1.13
CA LEU A 247 -5.41 -14.45 -1.73
C LEU A 247 -6.53 -14.60 -2.76
N GLY A 248 -7.75 -14.17 -2.41
CA GLY A 248 -8.90 -14.19 -3.30
C GLY A 248 -8.69 -13.33 -4.55
N TRP A 249 -8.18 -12.11 -4.38
CA TRP A 249 -7.88 -11.21 -5.51
C TRP A 249 -6.75 -11.73 -6.39
N PHE A 250 -5.72 -12.33 -5.80
CA PHE A 250 -4.63 -12.96 -6.55
C PHE A 250 -5.15 -14.13 -7.41
N ALA A 251 -6.03 -14.97 -6.86
CA ALA A 251 -6.68 -16.05 -7.62
C ALA A 251 -7.60 -15.49 -8.72
N ALA A 252 -8.41 -14.48 -8.41
CA ALA A 252 -9.31 -13.85 -9.37
C ALA A 252 -8.55 -13.23 -10.56
N THR A 253 -7.47 -12.50 -10.28
CA THR A 253 -6.62 -11.92 -11.34
C THR A 253 -5.88 -13.00 -12.13
N ALA A 254 -5.51 -14.13 -11.52
CA ALA A 254 -4.97 -15.27 -12.26
C ALA A 254 -6.01 -15.90 -13.21
N VAL A 255 -7.28 -15.99 -12.81
CA VAL A 255 -8.38 -16.42 -13.69
C VAL A 255 -8.63 -15.42 -14.81
N LEU A 256 -8.65 -14.11 -14.49
CA LEU A 256 -8.83 -13.02 -15.47
C LEU A 256 -7.75 -13.05 -16.56
N ARG A 257 -6.50 -13.36 -16.18
CA ARG A 257 -5.37 -13.52 -17.10
C ARG A 257 -5.52 -14.77 -17.97
N ARG A 258 -5.77 -15.93 -17.34
CA ARG A 258 -5.89 -17.23 -18.05
C ARG A 258 -7.08 -17.31 -19.02
N SER A 259 -8.17 -16.62 -18.70
CA SER A 259 -9.38 -16.57 -19.54
C SER A 259 -9.25 -15.60 -20.73
N GLY A 260 -8.17 -14.82 -20.80
CA GLY A 260 -7.97 -13.82 -21.86
C GLY A 260 -8.76 -12.52 -21.67
N TRP A 261 -9.54 -12.38 -20.60
CA TRP A 261 -10.30 -11.16 -20.32
C TRP A 261 -9.40 -9.95 -20.08
N LEU A 262 -8.25 -10.14 -19.43
CA LEU A 262 -7.27 -9.06 -19.30
C LEU A 262 -6.70 -8.64 -20.66
N ALA A 263 -6.36 -9.61 -21.51
CA ALA A 263 -5.82 -9.34 -22.84
C ALA A 263 -6.85 -8.57 -23.71
N TRP A 264 -8.11 -9.01 -23.66
CA TRP A 264 -9.22 -8.31 -24.31
C TRP A 264 -9.36 -6.86 -23.80
N ALA A 265 -9.30 -6.64 -22.48
CA ALA A 265 -9.44 -5.31 -21.89
C ALA A 265 -8.30 -4.36 -22.33
N ILE A 266 -7.06 -4.86 -22.38
CA ILE A 266 -5.88 -4.07 -22.78
C ILE A 266 -5.86 -3.78 -24.28
N ASP A 267 -6.49 -4.63 -25.11
CA ASP A 267 -6.56 -4.41 -26.56
C ASP A 267 -7.62 -3.39 -26.99
N THR A 268 -8.42 -2.86 -26.05
CA THR A 268 -9.39 -1.81 -26.35
C THR A 268 -8.71 -0.52 -26.85
N PRO A 269 -9.36 0.27 -27.74
CA PRO A 269 -8.77 1.50 -28.28
C PRO A 269 -8.32 2.49 -27.21
N LEU A 270 -9.09 2.58 -26.11
CA LEU A 270 -8.75 3.45 -24.98
C LEU A 270 -7.49 2.97 -24.25
N ALA A 271 -7.40 1.67 -23.92
CA ALA A 271 -6.23 1.11 -23.26
C ALA A 271 -4.97 1.26 -24.12
N ARG A 272 -5.10 1.07 -25.44
CA ARG A 272 -4.01 1.30 -26.41
C ARG A 272 -3.62 2.77 -26.52
N ALA A 273 -4.59 3.68 -26.57
CA ALA A 273 -4.34 5.13 -26.56
C ALA A 273 -3.60 5.58 -25.29
N LEU A 274 -3.97 4.99 -24.14
CA LEU A 274 -3.31 5.21 -22.85
C LEU A 274 -2.00 4.42 -22.69
N ARG A 275 -1.64 3.57 -23.66
CA ARG A 275 -0.44 2.72 -23.66
C ARG A 275 -0.37 1.80 -22.43
N VAL A 276 -1.51 1.27 -22.00
CA VAL A 276 -1.57 0.24 -20.96
C VAL A 276 -0.89 -1.02 -21.47
N ARG A 277 -0.07 -1.64 -20.62
CA ARG A 277 0.69 -2.85 -20.94
C ARG A 277 0.78 -3.77 -19.73
N ASP A 278 1.25 -4.98 -19.92
CA ASP A 278 1.27 -6.02 -18.90
C ASP A 278 2.63 -6.74 -18.88
N LEU A 279 3.69 -5.96 -18.68
CA LEU A 279 5.07 -6.43 -18.75
C LEU A 279 5.67 -6.73 -17.38
N ALA A 280 5.13 -6.13 -16.31
CA ALA A 280 5.64 -6.29 -14.95
C ALA A 280 5.73 -7.76 -14.46
N VAL A 281 4.99 -8.68 -15.09
CA VAL A 281 5.06 -10.12 -14.79
C VAL A 281 6.36 -10.75 -15.30
N GLU A 282 6.86 -10.31 -16.46
CA GLU A 282 7.97 -10.92 -17.20
C GLU A 282 9.23 -10.06 -17.23
N GLU A 283 9.12 -8.77 -16.93
CA GLU A 283 10.21 -7.81 -16.97
C GLU A 283 10.33 -7.09 -15.61
N ASP A 284 11.56 -6.93 -15.13
CA ASP A 284 11.86 -6.00 -14.04
C ASP A 284 11.80 -4.56 -14.60
N MET A 285 10.87 -3.73 -14.11
CA MET A 285 10.56 -2.42 -14.73
C MET A 285 11.78 -1.50 -14.88
N CYS A 286 12.64 -1.42 -13.86
CA CYS A 286 13.86 -0.61 -13.91
C CYS A 286 14.93 -1.24 -14.81
N GLN A 287 15.02 -2.57 -14.79
CA GLN A 287 16.01 -3.35 -15.54
C GLN A 287 15.74 -3.28 -17.04
N ALA A 288 14.49 -3.46 -17.47
CA ALA A 288 14.13 -3.46 -18.89
C ALA A 288 14.45 -2.14 -19.59
N GLY A 289 14.32 -1.01 -18.88
CA GLY A 289 14.72 0.30 -19.40
C GLY A 289 16.23 0.43 -19.58
N TRP A 290 17.01 -0.06 -18.60
CA TRP A 290 18.46 -0.06 -18.64
C TRP A 290 19.02 -0.95 -19.75
N GLU A 291 18.52 -2.19 -19.87
CA GLU A 291 18.95 -3.15 -20.89
C GLU A 291 18.76 -2.58 -22.31
N LYS A 292 17.56 -2.02 -22.59
CA LYS A 292 17.26 -1.39 -23.88
C LYS A 292 18.17 -0.18 -24.16
N TRP A 293 18.55 0.59 -23.13
CA TRP A 293 19.47 1.71 -23.28
C TRP A 293 20.92 1.24 -23.53
N GLU A 294 21.37 0.21 -22.83
CA GLU A 294 22.70 -0.34 -22.97
C GLU A 294 22.90 -1.00 -24.35
N GLU A 295 21.92 -1.77 -24.81
CA GLU A 295 21.91 -2.36 -26.16
C GLU A 295 22.06 -1.29 -27.23
N LYS A 296 21.31 -0.18 -27.13
CA LYS A 296 21.43 0.96 -28.04
C LYS A 296 22.81 1.61 -28.01
N ARG A 297 23.40 1.80 -26.82
CA ARG A 297 24.76 2.33 -26.71
C ARG A 297 25.80 1.41 -27.34
N ARG A 298 25.71 0.11 -27.08
CA ARG A 298 26.62 -0.90 -27.64
C ARG A 298 26.50 -0.97 -29.17
N ALA A 299 25.28 -0.93 -29.69
CA ALA A 299 25.02 -0.87 -31.13
C ALA A 299 25.60 0.39 -31.78
N ALA A 300 25.43 1.56 -31.14
CA ALA A 300 26.00 2.82 -31.60
C ALA A 300 27.54 2.80 -31.61
N ALA A 301 28.17 2.25 -30.56
CA ALA A 301 29.62 2.10 -30.49
C ALA A 301 30.16 1.14 -31.56
N ALA A 302 29.47 0.02 -31.81
CA ALA A 302 29.83 -0.92 -32.86
C ALA A 302 29.73 -0.30 -34.27
N ALA A 303 28.68 0.49 -34.52
CA ALA A 303 28.51 1.21 -35.78
C ALA A 303 29.61 2.25 -36.01
N ALA A 304 29.99 3.00 -34.95
CA ALA A 304 31.08 3.98 -35.02
C ALA A 304 32.45 3.32 -35.25
N GLY A 305 32.73 2.20 -34.57
CA GLY A 305 33.96 1.43 -34.76
C GLY A 305 34.05 0.77 -36.15
N GLY A 306 32.92 0.27 -36.68
CA GLY A 306 32.85 -0.26 -38.04
C GLY A 306 33.05 0.81 -39.12
N ALA A 307 32.47 1.99 -38.95
CA ALA A 307 32.67 3.12 -39.86
C ALA A 307 34.13 3.62 -39.86
N ALA A 308 34.79 3.64 -38.69
CA ALA A 308 36.20 3.98 -38.60
C ALA A 308 37.11 2.95 -39.30
N ALA A 309 36.77 1.65 -39.24
CA ALA A 309 37.53 0.59 -39.90
C ALA A 309 37.36 0.61 -41.43
N VAL A 310 36.16 0.87 -41.95
CA VAL A 310 35.90 0.96 -43.40
C VAL A 310 36.62 2.15 -44.04
N ASN A 311 36.72 3.28 -43.32
CA ASN A 311 37.44 4.46 -43.83
C ASN A 311 38.97 4.31 -43.82
N ALA A 312 39.52 3.37 -43.05
CA ALA A 312 40.97 3.09 -43.01
C ALA A 312 41.45 2.22 -44.18
N ASP A 313 40.57 1.45 -44.83
CA ASP A 313 40.86 0.55 -45.96
C ASP A 313 40.55 1.18 -47.35
N GLY A 314 40.52 2.52 -47.43
CA GLY A 314 40.31 3.25 -48.69
C GLY A 314 41.32 2.87 -49.79
N PRO A 315 40.94 2.98 -51.09
CA PRO A 315 41.66 2.35 -52.20
C PRO A 315 43.10 2.86 -52.31
N LYS A 316 44.07 1.97 -52.12
CA LYS A 316 45.47 2.25 -52.43
C LYS A 316 45.57 2.60 -53.92
N ALA A 317 45.80 3.88 -54.21
CA ALA A 317 46.05 4.37 -55.55
C ALA A 317 47.21 3.57 -56.18
N LYS A 318 46.93 2.83 -57.25
CA LYS A 318 47.96 2.26 -58.11
C LYS A 318 48.59 3.42 -58.89
N THR A 319 49.72 3.92 -58.41
CA THR A 319 50.61 4.77 -59.19
C THR A 319 51.34 3.88 -60.18
N GLY A 320 51.00 4.03 -61.47
CA GLY A 320 51.79 3.54 -62.60
C GLY A 320 52.85 4.54 -63.02
#